data_AF-A0A9D7DJD7-F1
#
_entry.id   AF-A0A9D7DJD7-F1
#
_cell.length_a   1.000
_cell.length_b   1.000
_cell.length_c   1.000
_cell.angle_alpha   90.00
_cell.angle_beta   90.00
_cell.angle_gamma   90.00
#
_symmetry.space_group_name_H-M   'P 1'
#
loop_
_entity.id
_entity.type
_entity.pdbx_description
1 polymer ?
#
loop_
_entity_poly.entity_id
_entity_poly.type
_entity_poly.pdbx_seq_one_letter_code
_entity_poly.pdbx_strand_id
1 'polypeptide(L)'
;MRNRPLIRALVLVGLMGCKRDNSEDLGTDVHSTTPYGISPPHYFPTMEIPAENPLTLEGIELGRRLYYDPVLSTNGPFEGYSCSSCHDQSLSFSAPNGGASVLPHVNLGWSRNFLWNGKVQGALEDVMRFEVEDFFQVDVDVLLDHPEYPALFLGAFGEDSITEDKVAMALAQWFRRLVSLDSRFDRYLLHGSTYGERDERHDDLLDRDR
;
A
#
# COMPACT_ATOMS: atom_id res chain seq x y z
N MET A 1 -12.01 84.27 -55.50
CA MET A 1 -11.83 82.99 -56.22
C MET A 1 -10.88 82.10 -55.44
N ARG A 2 -11.13 80.79 -55.50
CA ARG A 2 -10.28 79.67 -55.05
C ARG A 2 -10.61 79.09 -53.66
N ASN A 3 -11.57 78.17 -53.72
CA ASN A 3 -11.80 77.06 -52.80
C ASN A 3 -10.50 76.37 -52.37
N ARG A 4 -10.47 75.85 -51.14
CA ARG A 4 -10.18 74.42 -50.91
C ARG A 4 -10.59 73.94 -49.51
N PRO A 5 -11.02 72.67 -49.36
CA PRO A 5 -11.83 72.20 -48.23
C PRO A 5 -11.14 71.14 -47.35
N LEU A 6 -11.82 70.77 -46.25
CA LEU A 6 -11.61 69.59 -45.40
C LEU A 6 -10.32 69.62 -44.54
N ILE A 7 -10.26 69.08 -43.32
CA ILE A 7 -10.66 67.75 -42.88
C ILE A 7 -10.97 67.82 -41.36
N ARG A 8 -12.16 67.37 -40.95
CA ARG A 8 -12.45 67.05 -39.54
C ARG A 8 -11.76 65.72 -39.21
N ALA A 9 -10.77 65.76 -38.30
CA ALA A 9 -10.21 64.54 -37.73
C ALA A 9 -11.23 63.95 -36.73
N LEU A 10 -11.93 62.90 -37.16
CA LEU A 10 -12.76 62.08 -36.29
C LEU A 10 -11.84 61.04 -35.62
N VAL A 11 -11.57 61.20 -34.34
CA VAL A 11 -10.84 60.21 -33.55
C VAL A 11 -11.77 59.02 -33.31
N LEU A 12 -11.57 57.93 -34.06
CA LEU A 12 -12.15 56.63 -33.75
C LEU A 12 -11.41 56.05 -32.55
N VAL A 13 -12.06 56.04 -31.39
CA VAL A 13 -11.64 55.23 -30.25
C VAL A 13 -11.98 53.78 -30.59
N GLY A 14 -10.97 53.00 -30.99
CA GLY A 14 -11.09 51.56 -31.16
C GLY A 14 -11.18 50.89 -29.80
N LEU A 15 -12.37 50.40 -29.44
CA LEU A 15 -12.52 49.44 -28.34
C LEU A 15 -11.96 48.09 -28.81
N MET A 16 -10.68 47.87 -28.54
CA MET A 16 -10.01 46.59 -28.72
C MET A 16 -10.50 45.67 -27.59
N GLY A 17 -11.56 44.91 -27.88
CA GLY A 17 -12.01 43.82 -27.03
C GLY A 17 -10.98 42.70 -27.07
N CYS A 18 -10.16 42.60 -26.02
CA CYS A 18 -9.36 41.41 -25.78
C CYS A 18 -10.32 40.25 -25.45
N LYS A 19 -10.61 39.42 -26.44
CA LYS A 19 -11.15 38.09 -26.19
C LYS A 19 -10.02 37.29 -25.54
N ARG A 20 -10.14 37.04 -24.24
CA ARG A 20 -9.23 36.22 -23.48
C ARG A 20 -9.57 34.76 -23.83
N ASP A 21 -8.95 34.22 -24.87
CA ASP A 21 -8.95 32.78 -25.09
C ASP A 21 -8.00 32.17 -24.05
N ASN A 22 -8.50 32.05 -22.81
CA ASN A 22 -7.97 31.10 -21.84
C ASN A 22 -8.55 29.74 -22.23
N SER A 23 -7.98 29.11 -23.25
CA SER A 23 -7.89 27.66 -23.23
C SER A 23 -6.80 27.34 -22.23
N GLU A 24 -7.16 27.35 -20.94
CA GLU A 24 -6.45 26.53 -19.97
C GLU A 24 -6.55 25.12 -20.52
N ASP A 25 -5.42 24.64 -21.04
CA ASP A 25 -5.19 23.24 -21.31
C ASP A 25 -5.51 22.52 -20.00
N LEU A 26 -6.71 21.94 -19.93
CA LEU A 26 -7.12 21.02 -18.89
C LEU A 26 -6.24 19.78 -19.07
N GLY A 27 -4.99 19.90 -18.62
CA GLY A 27 -4.16 18.74 -18.34
C GLY A 27 -5.00 17.87 -17.44
N THR A 28 -5.41 16.72 -17.97
CA THR A 28 -5.98 15.64 -17.19
C THR A 28 -5.10 15.48 -15.96
N ASP A 29 -5.64 15.72 -14.78
CA ASP A 29 -4.95 15.52 -13.51
C ASP A 29 -4.67 14.02 -13.43
N VAL A 30 -3.51 13.60 -13.95
CA VAL A 30 -3.12 12.19 -13.96
C VAL A 30 -2.80 11.88 -12.52
N HIS A 31 -3.72 11.19 -11.85
CA HIS A 31 -3.48 10.62 -10.54
C HIS A 31 -2.12 9.89 -10.57
N SER A 32 -1.20 10.33 -9.73
CA SER A 32 0.16 9.81 -9.67
C SER A 32 0.47 9.44 -8.23
N THR A 33 0.83 8.19 -8.02
CA THR A 33 1.35 7.67 -6.75
C THR A 33 2.88 7.71 -6.75
N THR A 34 3.47 7.60 -5.56
CA THR A 34 4.93 7.55 -5.38
C THR A 34 5.38 6.09 -5.31
N PRO A 35 6.14 5.57 -6.30
CA PRO A 35 6.61 4.20 -6.28
C PRO A 35 7.49 3.90 -5.06
N TYR A 36 7.28 2.76 -4.42
CA TYR A 36 8.10 2.28 -3.31
C TYR A 36 8.94 1.07 -3.74
N GLY A 37 10.26 1.23 -3.71
CA GLY A 37 11.19 0.15 -4.02
C GLY A 37 11.51 -0.71 -2.79
N ILE A 38 11.35 -2.03 -2.92
CA ILE A 38 11.92 -3.00 -1.98
C ILE A 38 13.21 -3.54 -2.60
N SER A 39 14.32 -3.42 -1.88
CA SER A 39 15.61 -3.97 -2.26
C SER A 39 16.09 -4.93 -1.17
N PRO A 40 15.63 -6.19 -1.17
CA PRO A 40 16.10 -7.15 -0.18
C PRO A 40 17.54 -7.58 -0.52
N PRO A 41 18.28 -8.16 0.45
CA PRO A 41 19.57 -8.77 0.19
C PRO A 41 19.54 -9.79 -0.95
N HIS A 42 20.67 -9.97 -1.63
CA HIS A 42 20.79 -10.80 -2.84
C HIS A 42 20.43 -12.29 -2.67
N TYR A 43 20.42 -12.80 -1.43
CA TYR A 43 20.03 -14.18 -1.13
C TYR A 43 18.52 -14.35 -0.88
N PHE A 44 17.75 -13.26 -0.81
CA PHE A 44 16.29 -13.34 -0.88
C PHE A 44 15.84 -13.48 -2.34
N PRO A 45 14.80 -14.28 -2.61
CA PRO A 45 14.18 -14.29 -3.92
C PRO A 45 13.56 -12.91 -4.23
N THR A 46 13.36 -12.64 -5.52
CA THR A 46 12.60 -11.45 -5.93
C THR A 46 11.17 -11.55 -5.38
N MET A 47 10.72 -10.49 -4.71
CA MET A 47 9.35 -10.41 -4.21
C MET A 47 8.38 -10.23 -5.38
N GLU A 48 7.26 -10.94 -5.35
CA GLU A 48 6.21 -10.78 -6.35
C GLU A 48 5.36 -9.53 -6.05
N ILE A 49 5.38 -8.59 -6.99
CA ILE A 49 4.57 -7.37 -6.97
C ILE A 49 3.71 -7.39 -8.24
N PRO A 50 2.39 -7.68 -8.14
CA PRO A 50 1.47 -7.66 -9.27
C PRO A 50 1.46 -6.29 -9.95
N ALA A 51 1.31 -6.27 -11.27
CA ALA A 51 1.25 -5.02 -12.04
C ALA A 51 -0.02 -4.22 -11.72
N GLU A 52 -1.07 -4.92 -11.31
CA GLU A 52 -2.39 -4.42 -10.95
C GLU A 52 -2.43 -3.82 -9.54
N ASN A 53 -1.44 -4.14 -8.70
CA ASN A 53 -1.28 -3.57 -7.35
C ASN A 53 0.19 -3.15 -7.12
N PRO A 54 0.68 -2.13 -7.84
CA PRO A 54 2.04 -1.66 -7.70
C PRO A 54 2.28 -1.15 -6.29
N LEU A 55 3.49 -1.37 -5.77
CA LEU A 55 3.83 -0.94 -4.42
C LEU A 55 4.15 0.55 -4.39
N THR A 56 3.38 1.30 -3.59
CA THR A 56 3.43 2.77 -3.52
C THR A 56 3.46 3.25 -2.07
N LEU A 57 3.95 4.47 -1.83
CA LEU A 57 3.91 5.04 -0.47
C LEU A 57 2.48 5.23 0.03
N GLU A 58 1.59 5.67 -0.86
CA GLU A 58 0.19 5.96 -0.57
C GLU A 58 -0.59 4.68 -0.25
N GLY A 59 -0.41 3.63 -1.04
CA GLY A 59 -1.02 2.32 -0.78
C GLY A 59 -0.47 1.63 0.48
N ILE A 60 0.83 1.75 0.76
CA ILE A 60 1.42 1.26 2.02
C ILE A 60 0.84 2.00 3.22
N GLU A 61 0.71 3.32 3.16
CA GLU A 61 0.18 4.12 4.26
C GLU A 61 -1.31 3.81 4.52
N LEU A 62 -2.11 3.70 3.46
CA LEU A 62 -3.50 3.26 3.58
C LEU A 62 -3.60 1.87 4.21
N GLY A 63 -2.83 0.90 3.69
CA GLY A 63 -2.79 -0.45 4.26
C GLY A 63 -2.33 -0.49 5.71
N ARG A 64 -1.35 0.34 6.07
CA ARG A 64 -0.88 0.49 7.45
C ARG A 64 -2.02 0.97 8.33
N ARG A 65 -2.77 2.00 7.94
CA ARG A 65 -3.90 2.49 8.75
C ARG A 65 -4.94 1.41 8.98
N LEU A 66 -5.39 0.77 7.90
CA LEU A 66 -6.36 -0.32 7.95
C LEU A 66 -5.90 -1.48 8.85
N TYR A 67 -4.61 -1.79 8.88
CA TYR A 67 -4.05 -2.86 9.72
C TYR A 67 -4.22 -2.61 11.23
N TYR A 68 -4.12 -1.35 11.67
CA TYR A 68 -4.20 -0.98 13.09
C TYR A 68 -5.60 -0.52 13.50
N ASP A 69 -6.45 -0.15 12.54
CA ASP A 69 -7.78 0.42 12.78
C ASP A 69 -8.87 -0.68 12.86
N PRO A 70 -9.72 -0.71 13.90
CA PRO A 70 -10.84 -1.64 13.98
C PRO A 70 -11.97 -1.36 12.97
N VAL A 71 -11.86 -0.33 12.12
CA VAL A 71 -12.86 0.02 11.09
C VAL A 71 -13.24 -1.14 10.16
N LEU A 72 -12.37 -2.15 10.00
CA LEU A 72 -12.66 -3.33 9.19
C LEU A 72 -13.56 -4.35 9.89
N SER A 73 -13.72 -4.26 11.20
CA SER A 73 -14.52 -5.19 12.00
C SER A 73 -15.57 -4.45 12.82
N THR A 74 -16.59 -3.95 12.13
CA THR A 74 -17.71 -3.22 12.74
C THR A 74 -18.87 -4.13 13.12
N ASN A 75 -18.82 -5.41 12.77
CA ASN A 75 -19.84 -6.39 13.09
C ASN A 75 -19.23 -7.79 13.26
N GLY A 76 -20.05 -8.75 13.71
CA GLY A 76 -19.66 -10.15 13.78
C GLY A 76 -18.82 -10.54 15.01
N PRO A 77 -18.23 -11.76 15.02
CA PRO A 77 -17.57 -12.31 16.20
C PRO A 77 -16.26 -11.62 16.59
N PHE A 78 -15.70 -10.78 15.72
CA PHE A 78 -14.45 -10.04 15.95
C PHE A 78 -14.66 -8.51 16.00
N GLU A 79 -15.90 -8.05 16.20
CA GLU A 79 -16.23 -6.62 16.30
C GLU A 79 -15.26 -5.87 17.24
N GLY A 80 -14.73 -4.76 16.75
CA GLY A 80 -13.78 -3.90 17.48
C GLY A 80 -12.32 -4.37 17.46
N TYR A 81 -12.00 -5.45 16.74
CA TYR A 81 -10.62 -5.89 16.53
C TYR A 81 -10.06 -5.36 15.20
N SER A 82 -8.75 -5.11 15.18
CA SER A 82 -7.96 -4.91 13.95
C SER A 82 -6.95 -6.05 13.79
N CYS A 83 -6.23 -6.10 12.67
CA CYS A 83 -5.15 -7.08 12.49
C CYS A 83 -4.14 -7.00 13.65
N SER A 84 -3.82 -5.77 14.08
CA SER A 84 -2.87 -5.54 15.18
C SER A 84 -3.34 -6.01 16.57
N SER A 85 -4.65 -6.23 16.76
CA SER A 85 -5.18 -6.76 18.03
C SER A 85 -4.70 -8.19 18.31
N CYS A 86 -4.44 -8.97 17.25
CA CYS A 86 -3.91 -10.33 17.35
C CYS A 86 -2.45 -10.44 16.90
N HIS A 87 -1.97 -9.51 16.07
CA HIS A 87 -0.61 -9.52 15.51
C HIS A 87 0.22 -8.34 16.02
N ASP A 88 0.75 -8.49 17.23
CA ASP A 88 1.46 -7.41 17.92
C ASP A 88 2.84 -7.17 17.30
N GLN A 89 3.05 -5.97 16.75
CA GLN A 89 4.31 -5.58 16.14
C GLN A 89 5.52 -5.71 17.10
N SER A 90 5.34 -5.43 18.40
CA SER A 90 6.41 -5.56 19.40
C SER A 90 6.83 -7.01 19.63
N LEU A 91 5.97 -7.96 19.24
CA LEU A 91 6.18 -9.40 19.30
C LEU A 91 6.39 -10.00 17.90
N SER A 92 6.95 -9.22 16.97
CA SER A 92 7.16 -9.65 15.58
C SER A 92 5.86 -10.07 14.87
N PHE A 93 4.78 -9.32 15.13
CA PHE A 93 3.44 -9.54 14.58
C PHE A 93 2.87 -10.93 14.91
N SER A 94 3.23 -11.46 16.07
CA SER A 94 2.69 -12.70 16.63
C SER A 94 1.70 -12.42 17.77
N ALA A 95 1.12 -13.48 18.33
CA ALA A 95 0.10 -13.37 19.34
C ALA A 95 0.65 -12.73 20.64
N PRO A 96 -0.08 -11.78 21.26
CA PRO A 96 0.23 -11.36 22.62
C PRO A 96 0.14 -12.53 23.60
N ASN A 97 0.91 -12.46 24.69
CA ASN A 97 1.01 -13.56 25.66
C ASN A 97 -0.37 -14.04 26.14
N GLY A 98 -0.66 -15.33 25.94
CA GLY A 98 -1.94 -15.95 26.30
C GLY A 98 -3.05 -15.83 25.24
N GLY A 99 -2.79 -15.12 24.13
CA GLY A 99 -3.66 -15.08 22.96
C GLY A 99 -3.63 -16.38 22.15
N ALA A 100 -4.62 -16.55 21.28
CA ALA A 100 -4.65 -17.67 20.34
C ALA A 100 -3.43 -17.62 19.40
N SER A 101 -2.87 -18.78 19.06
CA SER A 101 -1.72 -18.86 18.15
C SER A 101 -2.08 -18.32 16.76
N VAL A 102 -1.31 -17.33 16.30
CA VAL A 102 -1.44 -16.74 14.95
C VAL A 102 -0.15 -16.92 14.16
N LEU A 103 -0.26 -16.93 12.83
CA LEU A 103 0.92 -16.88 11.96
C LEU A 103 1.53 -15.47 12.05
N PRO A 104 2.86 -15.33 12.21
CA PRO A 104 3.49 -14.01 12.23
C PRO A 104 3.36 -13.35 10.86
N HIS A 105 3.03 -12.06 10.82
CA HIS A 105 2.88 -11.29 9.58
C HIS A 105 4.22 -10.77 8.99
N VAL A 106 5.36 -11.29 9.45
CA VAL A 106 6.70 -10.92 8.96
C VAL A 106 7.08 -11.77 7.75
N ASN A 107 7.69 -11.15 6.74
CA ASN A 107 8.23 -11.77 5.53
C ASN A 107 7.18 -12.49 4.65
N LEU A 108 5.89 -12.20 4.83
CA LEU A 108 4.83 -12.82 4.01
C LEU A 108 4.84 -12.40 2.54
N GLY A 109 5.56 -11.33 2.18
CA GLY A 109 5.75 -10.93 0.78
C GLY A 109 6.42 -12.00 -0.11
N TRP A 110 7.10 -12.99 0.48
CA TRP A 110 7.69 -14.12 -0.24
C TRP A 110 6.90 -15.42 -0.13
N SER A 111 5.76 -15.41 0.54
CA SER A 111 4.89 -16.58 0.70
C SER A 111 3.97 -16.78 -0.50
N ARG A 112 3.62 -18.03 -0.78
CA ARG A 112 2.65 -18.43 -1.83
C ARG A 112 1.52 -19.32 -1.31
N ASN A 113 1.60 -19.72 -0.05
CA ASN A 113 0.61 -20.52 0.65
C ASN A 113 0.34 -19.82 1.98
N PHE A 114 -0.92 -19.50 2.22
CA PHE A 114 -1.36 -18.72 3.36
C PHE A 114 -2.34 -19.50 4.22
N LEU A 115 -2.56 -19.01 5.44
CA LEU A 115 -3.28 -19.71 6.51
C LEU A 115 -2.55 -20.97 6.98
N TRP A 116 -2.86 -21.44 8.21
CA TRP A 116 -2.20 -22.61 8.81
C TRP A 116 -2.34 -23.89 7.97
N ASN A 117 -3.41 -23.99 7.18
CA ASN A 117 -3.73 -25.15 6.35
C ASN A 117 -3.35 -24.96 4.87
N GLY A 118 -2.78 -23.82 4.48
CA GLY A 118 -2.45 -23.54 3.07
C GLY A 118 -3.67 -23.42 2.14
N LYS A 119 -4.86 -23.14 2.68
CA LYS A 119 -6.12 -23.08 1.90
C LYS A 119 -6.11 -21.98 0.85
N VAL A 120 -5.46 -20.85 1.13
CA VAL A 120 -5.32 -19.74 0.18
C VAL A 120 -3.91 -19.80 -0.43
N GLN A 121 -3.84 -19.78 -1.75
CA GLN A 121 -2.60 -19.87 -2.51
C GLN A 121 -2.59 -18.78 -3.57
N GLY A 122 -1.41 -18.24 -3.88
CA GLY A 122 -1.26 -17.15 -4.86
C GLY A 122 -0.44 -15.98 -4.32
N ALA A 123 -0.93 -14.77 -4.57
CA ALA A 123 -0.31 -13.53 -4.12
C ALA A 123 -0.90 -13.07 -2.77
N LEU A 124 -0.31 -12.03 -2.17
CA LEU A 124 -0.82 -11.46 -0.92
C LEU A 124 -2.25 -10.95 -1.05
N GLU A 125 -2.63 -10.46 -2.22
CA GLU A 125 -3.98 -10.01 -2.54
C GLU A 125 -5.01 -11.13 -2.35
N ASP A 126 -4.66 -12.39 -2.63
CA ASP A 126 -5.58 -13.51 -2.51
C ASP A 126 -5.92 -13.82 -1.05
N VAL A 127 -4.92 -13.80 -0.15
CA VAL A 127 -5.19 -13.95 1.29
C VAL A 127 -5.84 -12.72 1.87
N MET A 128 -5.48 -11.51 1.43
CA MET A 128 -6.11 -10.30 1.94
C MET A 128 -7.57 -10.20 1.49
N ARG A 129 -7.92 -10.71 0.31
CA ARG A 129 -9.33 -10.84 -0.10
C ARG A 129 -10.09 -11.78 0.82
N PHE A 130 -9.52 -12.94 1.16
CA PHE A 130 -10.12 -13.84 2.16
C PHE A 130 -10.30 -13.14 3.53
N GLU A 131 -9.31 -12.39 4.00
CA GLU A 131 -9.43 -11.66 5.27
C GLU A 131 -10.53 -10.59 5.22
N VAL A 132 -10.65 -9.86 4.10
CA VAL A 132 -11.64 -8.80 3.92
C VAL A 132 -13.06 -9.36 3.73
N GLU A 133 -13.25 -10.34 2.85
CA GLU A 133 -14.56 -10.87 2.45
C GLU A 133 -15.09 -11.92 3.44
N ASP A 134 -14.26 -12.87 3.88
CA ASP A 134 -14.71 -14.02 4.66
C ASP A 134 -14.52 -13.83 6.18
N PHE A 135 -13.36 -13.31 6.59
CA PHE A 135 -13.00 -13.21 8.01
C PHE A 135 -13.60 -11.97 8.68
N PHE A 136 -13.28 -10.78 8.15
CA PHE A 136 -13.78 -9.51 8.66
C PHE A 136 -15.17 -9.17 8.13
N GLN A 137 -15.54 -9.66 6.94
CA GLN A 137 -16.80 -9.33 6.26
C GLN A 137 -17.00 -7.82 6.20
N VAL A 138 -15.98 -7.13 5.67
CA VAL A 138 -15.84 -5.68 5.71
C VAL A 138 -17.07 -5.00 5.13
N ASP A 139 -17.69 -4.15 5.94
CA ASP A 139 -18.73 -3.23 5.47
C ASP A 139 -18.06 -1.99 4.85
N VAL A 140 -17.96 -1.95 3.52
CA VAL A 140 -17.31 -0.84 2.80
C VAL A 140 -18.02 0.49 2.97
N ASP A 141 -19.31 0.51 3.33
CA ASP A 141 -20.04 1.75 3.56
C ASP A 141 -19.49 2.50 4.78
N VAL A 142 -18.98 1.77 5.78
CA VAL A 142 -18.27 2.36 6.94
C VAL A 142 -17.05 3.16 6.49
N LEU A 143 -16.29 2.64 5.51
CA LEU A 143 -15.11 3.33 4.97
C LEU A 143 -15.50 4.52 4.11
N LEU A 144 -16.58 4.39 3.32
CA LEU A 144 -17.11 5.47 2.48
C LEU A 144 -17.61 6.66 3.31
N ASP A 145 -18.29 6.39 4.43
CA ASP A 145 -18.83 7.41 5.32
C ASP A 145 -17.79 7.98 6.30
N HIS A 146 -16.59 7.39 6.37
CA HIS A 146 -15.53 7.86 7.26
C HIS A 146 -14.91 9.18 6.77
N PRO A 147 -14.62 10.15 7.66
CA PRO A 147 -14.07 11.45 7.27
C PRO A 147 -12.69 11.40 6.59
N GLU A 148 -11.94 10.33 6.78
CA GLU A 148 -10.54 10.24 6.31
C GLU A 148 -10.31 9.23 5.19
N TYR A 149 -11.05 8.11 5.16
CA TYR A 149 -10.74 7.00 4.24
C TYR A 149 -10.96 7.33 2.76
N PRO A 150 -12.02 8.05 2.34
CA PRO A 150 -12.22 8.40 0.93
C PRO A 150 -11.01 9.12 0.32
N ALA A 151 -10.43 10.08 1.06
CA ALA A 151 -9.24 10.80 0.60
C ALA A 151 -8.00 9.89 0.51
N LEU A 152 -7.86 8.91 1.40
CA LEU A 152 -6.76 7.95 1.38
C LEU A 152 -6.88 6.95 0.23
N PHE A 153 -8.08 6.45 -0.04
CA PHE A 153 -8.34 5.58 -1.19
C PHE A 153 -8.14 6.32 -2.51
N LEU A 154 -8.63 7.55 -2.61
CA LEU A 154 -8.37 8.41 -3.77
C LEU A 154 -6.86 8.64 -3.95
N GLY A 155 -6.13 8.89 -2.86
CA GLY A 155 -4.67 9.07 -2.89
C GLY A 155 -3.88 7.80 -3.27
N ALA A 156 -4.41 6.61 -2.96
CA ALA A 156 -3.73 5.35 -3.25
C ALA A 156 -4.08 4.75 -4.62
N PHE A 157 -5.30 4.99 -5.12
CA PHE A 157 -5.84 4.30 -6.30
C PHE A 157 -6.36 5.24 -7.40
N GLY A 158 -6.49 6.54 -7.14
CA GLY A 158 -6.91 7.53 -8.15
C GLY A 158 -8.38 7.47 -8.53
N GLU A 159 -9.16 6.76 -7.75
CA GLU A 159 -10.58 6.56 -7.97
C GLU A 159 -11.34 6.80 -6.67
N ASP A 160 -12.50 7.43 -6.76
CA ASP A 160 -13.37 7.72 -5.61
C ASP A 160 -14.09 6.47 -5.07
N SER A 161 -14.01 5.33 -5.77
CA SER A 161 -14.64 4.09 -5.34
C SER A 161 -13.79 3.34 -4.31
N ILE A 162 -14.40 2.98 -3.18
CA ILE A 162 -13.84 2.04 -2.20
C ILE A 162 -14.51 0.69 -2.42
N THR A 163 -13.71 -0.35 -2.60
CA THR A 163 -14.19 -1.74 -2.80
C THR A 163 -13.38 -2.68 -1.91
N GLU A 164 -13.93 -3.84 -1.58
CA GLU A 164 -13.22 -4.90 -0.84
C GLU A 164 -11.88 -5.25 -1.49
N ASP A 165 -11.83 -5.35 -2.83
CA ASP A 165 -10.59 -5.54 -3.58
C ASP A 165 -9.54 -4.46 -3.30
N LYS A 166 -9.93 -3.18 -3.22
CA LYS A 166 -9.00 -2.09 -2.90
C LYS A 166 -8.54 -2.13 -1.44
N VAL A 167 -9.41 -2.54 -0.52
CA VAL A 167 -9.02 -2.79 0.88
C VAL A 167 -7.96 -3.89 0.91
N ALA A 168 -8.20 -5.01 0.23
CA ALA A 168 -7.28 -6.14 0.15
C ALA A 168 -5.94 -5.75 -0.50
N MET A 169 -5.98 -4.97 -1.58
CA MET A 169 -4.79 -4.46 -2.26
C MET A 169 -3.95 -3.55 -1.35
N ALA A 170 -4.57 -2.64 -0.61
CA ALA A 170 -3.86 -1.75 0.32
C ALA A 170 -3.21 -2.56 1.46
N LEU A 171 -3.95 -3.49 2.07
CA LEU A 171 -3.39 -4.40 3.08
C LEU A 171 -2.23 -5.22 2.52
N ALA A 172 -2.34 -5.75 1.29
CA ALA A 172 -1.27 -6.49 0.64
C ALA A 172 0.00 -5.62 0.46
N GLN A 173 -0.15 -4.35 0.11
CA GLN A 173 0.98 -3.40 0.05
C GLN A 173 1.64 -3.22 1.42
N TRP A 174 0.87 -3.09 2.50
CA TRP A 174 1.41 -3.04 3.86
C TRP A 174 2.15 -4.32 4.26
N PHE A 175 1.59 -5.50 3.95
CA PHE A 175 2.22 -6.78 4.25
C PHE A 175 3.55 -6.97 3.51
N ARG A 176 3.69 -6.47 2.28
CA ARG A 176 4.99 -6.44 1.57
C ARG A 176 6.05 -5.61 2.29
N ARG A 177 5.64 -4.64 3.11
CA ARG A 177 6.55 -3.78 3.89
C ARG A 177 7.00 -4.42 5.21
N LEU A 178 6.30 -5.45 5.69
CA LEU A 178 6.60 -6.17 6.94
C LEU A 178 7.78 -7.13 6.78
N VAL A 179 8.97 -6.59 6.51
CA VAL A 179 10.18 -7.36 6.24
C VAL A 179 11.18 -7.30 7.40
N SER A 180 11.81 -8.44 7.68
CA SER A 180 12.94 -8.58 8.61
C SER A 180 14.13 -9.14 7.85
N LEU A 181 15.19 -8.35 7.74
CA LEU A 181 16.36 -8.58 6.87
C LEU A 181 17.72 -8.32 7.57
N ASP A 182 17.74 -8.26 8.92
CA ASP A 182 18.94 -8.00 9.74
C ASP A 182 19.02 -8.94 10.97
N SER A 183 18.52 -10.16 10.83
CA SER A 183 18.77 -11.19 11.83
C SER A 183 20.26 -11.54 11.90
N ARG A 184 20.67 -12.28 12.95
CA ARG A 184 22.05 -12.81 13.01
C ARG A 184 22.38 -13.67 11.80
N PHE A 185 21.41 -14.46 11.34
CA PHE A 185 21.53 -15.30 10.16
C PHE A 185 21.69 -14.46 8.88
N ASP A 186 20.91 -13.37 8.74
CA ASP A 186 21.05 -12.43 7.62
C ASP A 186 22.45 -11.83 7.56
N ARG A 187 22.97 -11.35 8.70
CA ARG A 187 24.32 -10.79 8.78
C ARG A 187 25.41 -11.81 8.44
N TYR A 188 25.22 -13.07 8.85
CA TYR A 188 26.11 -14.17 8.49
C TYR A 188 26.13 -14.38 6.97
N LEU A 189 24.96 -14.47 6.32
CA LEU A 189 24.85 -14.63 4.87
C LEU A 189 25.45 -13.43 4.10
N LEU A 190 25.36 -12.21 4.65
CA LEU A 190 25.90 -11.00 4.02
C LEU A 190 27.42 -10.83 4.14
N HIS A 191 27.99 -11.20 5.28
CA HIS A 191 29.35 -10.79 5.64
C HIS A 191 30.29 -11.95 6.00
N GLY A 192 29.78 -13.18 6.09
CA GLY A 192 30.51 -14.32 6.63
C GLY A 192 30.68 -14.25 8.16
N SER A 193 31.30 -15.26 8.75
CA SER A 193 31.46 -15.39 10.21
C SER A 193 32.39 -14.32 10.80
N THR A 194 31.86 -13.49 11.69
CA THR A 194 32.59 -12.99 12.87
C THR A 194 31.98 -13.57 14.16
N TYR A 195 31.32 -14.73 14.07
CA TYR A 195 30.53 -15.32 15.16
C TYR A 195 31.31 -16.46 15.84
N GLY A 196 31.17 -16.59 17.17
CA GLY A 196 31.90 -17.61 17.92
C GLY A 196 31.47 -19.04 17.57
N GLU A 197 32.41 -19.99 17.66
CA GLU A 197 32.39 -21.43 17.27
C GLU A 197 31.12 -22.26 17.59
N ARG A 198 30.16 -21.76 18.38
CA ARG A 198 28.92 -22.48 18.71
C ARG A 198 27.83 -22.36 17.63
N ASP A 199 27.79 -21.29 16.86
CA ASP A 199 26.76 -21.05 15.83
C ASP A 199 27.03 -21.89 14.57
N GLU A 200 28.30 -22.00 14.16
CA GLU A 200 28.72 -22.68 12.93
C GLU A 200 28.36 -24.17 12.93
N ARG A 201 28.38 -24.83 14.10
CA ARG A 201 27.99 -26.25 14.23
C ARG A 201 26.49 -26.50 14.07
N HIS A 202 25.64 -25.50 14.21
CA HIS A 202 24.19 -25.66 14.06
C HIS A 202 23.80 -25.57 12.59
N ASP A 203 24.41 -24.66 11.83
CA ASP A 203 24.16 -24.50 10.39
C ASP A 203 24.60 -25.75 9.60
N ASP A 204 25.75 -26.33 9.96
CA ASP A 204 26.23 -27.60 9.38
C ASP A 204 25.24 -28.77 9.57
N LEU A 205 24.38 -28.73 10.59
CA LEU A 205 23.35 -29.76 10.80
C LEU A 205 22.11 -29.53 9.95
N LEU A 206 21.75 -28.26 9.67
CA LEU A 206 20.58 -27.92 8.86
C LEU A 206 20.80 -28.15 7.36
N ASP A 207 22.04 -27.99 6.88
CA ASP A 207 22.38 -28.23 5.47
C ASP A 207 22.63 -29.71 5.14
N ARG A 208 22.76 -30.57 6.16
CA ARG A 208 22.98 -32.02 5.97
C ARG A 208 21.73 -32.82 5.61
N ASP A 209 20.55 -32.23 5.80
CA ASP A 209 19.26 -32.87 5.57
C ASP A 209 18.56 -32.39 4.28
N ARG A 210 19.30 -31.72 3.38
CA ARG A 210 18.83 -31.32 2.04
C ARG A 210 19.33 -32.23 0.93
#